data_AF-X1GLA1-F1
#
_entry.id   AF-X1GLA1-F1
#
_cell.length_a   1.000
_cell.length_b   1.000
_cell.length_c   1.000
_cell.angle_alpha   90.00
_cell.angle_beta   90.00
_cell.angle_gamma   90.00
#
_symmetry.space_group_name_H-M   'P 1'
#
loop_
_entity.id
_entity.type
_entity.pdbx_description
1 polymer ?
#
loop_
_entity_poly.entity_id
_entity_poly.type
_entity_poly.pdbx_seq_one_letter_code
_entity_poly.pdbx_strand_id
1 'polypeptide(L)' 'PNLTNTPLGGFLGLPASDRTVEMRVVDIYRRDGNKLAENWVFIDMLYFLKQQGLDVLERNRQLTAMIDGAPVLGPSFE' A
#
# COMPACT_ATOMS: atom_id res chain seq x y z
N PRO A 1 -14.06 0.39 0.01
CA PRO A 1 -12.97 1.37 -0.25
C PRO A 1 -13.55 2.77 0.00
N ASN A 2 -12.84 3.67 0.69
CA ASN A 2 -13.38 4.97 1.11
C ASN A 2 -12.74 6.17 0.40
N LEU A 3 -11.64 5.97 -0.32
CA LEU A 3 -10.95 6.99 -1.10
C LEU A 3 -10.55 6.43 -2.47
N THR A 4 -10.61 7.27 -3.50
CA THR A 4 -10.20 6.97 -4.87
C THR A 4 -9.30 8.09 -5.37
N ASN A 5 -8.10 7.75 -5.83
CA ASN A 5 -7.04 8.70 -6.18
C ASN A 5 -6.40 8.34 -7.53
N THR A 6 -5.92 9.34 -8.27
CA THR A 6 -5.00 9.14 -9.40
C THR A 6 -3.63 9.70 -8.99
N PRO A 7 -2.62 8.86 -8.72
CA PRO A 7 -1.34 9.33 -8.18
C PRO A 7 -0.60 10.25 -9.17
N LEU A 8 -0.32 11.48 -8.74
CA LEU A 8 0.45 12.46 -9.55
C LEU A 8 1.98 12.33 -9.36
N GLY A 9 2.43 11.36 -8.58
CA GLY A 9 3.84 11.11 -8.27
C GLY A 9 4.35 11.84 -7.02
N GLY A 10 5.52 11.44 -6.54
CA GLY A 10 6.20 11.98 -5.37
C GLY A 10 5.78 11.37 -4.03
N PHE A 11 4.57 10.81 -3.93
CA PHE A 11 4.10 10.16 -2.71
C PHE A 11 4.93 8.90 -2.40
N LEU A 12 5.61 8.89 -1.25
CA LEU A 12 6.58 7.85 -0.85
C LEU A 12 7.70 7.61 -1.87
N GLY A 13 8.01 8.61 -2.71
CA GLY A 13 9.02 8.49 -3.77
C GLY A 13 8.58 7.69 -4.99
N LEU A 14 7.29 7.34 -5.12
CA LEU A 14 6.75 6.66 -6.29
C LEU A 14 6.54 7.63 -7.47
N PRO A 15 6.63 7.14 -8.72
CA PRO A 15 6.30 7.92 -9.90
C PRO A 15 4.78 8.21 -9.96
N ALA A 16 4.40 9.10 -10.89
CA ALA A 16 3.00 9.27 -11.26
C ALA A 16 2.44 7.99 -11.88
N SER A 17 1.12 7.84 -11.83
CA SER A 17 0.39 6.74 -12.41
C SER A 17 -0.90 7.25 -13.04
N ASP A 18 -1.15 6.86 -14.29
CA ASP A 18 -2.40 7.17 -15.01
C ASP A 18 -3.57 6.30 -14.52
N ARG A 19 -3.30 5.34 -13.63
CA ARG A 19 -4.33 4.47 -13.04
C ARG A 19 -5.01 5.17 -11.87
N THR A 20 -6.33 5.17 -11.90
CA THR A 20 -7.16 5.44 -10.73
C THR A 20 -7.07 4.24 -9.77
N VAL A 21 -6.66 4.49 -8.53
CA VAL A 21 -6.48 3.46 -7.50
C VAL A 21 -7.31 3.78 -6.28
N GLU A 22 -7.72 2.74 -5.57
CA GLU A 22 -8.45 2.86 -4.32
C GLU A 22 -7.50 2.91 -3.13
N MET A 23 -7.83 3.72 -2.13
CA MET A 23 -7.15 3.71 -0.83
C MET A 23 -8.15 3.28 0.25
N ARG A 24 -7.72 2.33 1.08
CA ARG A 24 -8.49 1.85 2.24
C ARG A 24 -7.89 2.48 3.48
N VAL A 25 -8.65 3.35 4.12
CA VAL A 25 -8.22 4.13 5.28
C VAL A 25 -9.18 3.91 6.43
N VAL A 26 -8.65 3.80 7.65
CA VAL A 26 -9.44 3.88 8.87
C VAL A 26 -8.90 5.03 9.70
N ASP A 27 -9.78 5.96 10.06
CA ASP A 27 -9.47 7.02 10.99
C ASP A 27 -10.03 6.70 12.36
N ILE A 28 -9.16 6.78 13.38
CA ILE A 28 -9.55 6.68 14.78
C ILE A 28 -9.29 8.05 15.40
N TYR A 29 -10.32 8.65 15.97
CA TYR A 29 -10.21 9.94 16.65
C TYR A 29 -10.40 9.76 18.15
N ARG A 30 -9.47 10.31 18.95
CA ARG A 30 -9.72 10.51 20.38
C ARG A 30 -10.24 11.92 20.61
N ARG A 31 -11.32 12.02 21.38
CA ARG A 31 -11.84 13.30 21.84
C ARG A 31 -11.25 13.70 23.18
N ASP A 32 -11.10 15.00 23.37
CA ASP A 32 -10.91 15.63 24.67
C ASP A 32 -11.87 16.84 24.75
N GLY A 33 -12.95 16.67 25.52
CA GLY A 33 -14.09 17.59 25.53
C GLY A 33 -14.64 17.89 24.13
N ASN A 34 -14.54 19.16 23.73
CA ASN A 34 -15.03 19.68 22.45
C ASN A 34 -14.01 19.64 21.30
N LYS A 35 -12.85 19.00 21.50
CA LYS A 35 -11.80 18.89 20.47
C LYS A 35 -11.55 17.44 20.08
N LEU A 36 -11.13 17.24 18.83
CA LEU A 36 -10.41 16.04 18.40
C LEU A 36 -8.96 16.23 18.84
N ALA A 37 -8.54 15.51 19.87
CA ALA A 37 -7.21 15.66 20.45
C ALA A 37 -6.17 14.85 19.68
N GLU A 38 -6.56 13.68 19.16
CA GLU A 38 -5.68 12.78 18.41
C GLU A 38 -6.44 12.20 17.20
N ASN A 39 -5.69 11.94 16.14
CA ASN A 39 -6.14 11.22 14.95
C ASN A 39 -5.07 10.19 14.60
N TRP A 40 -5.43 8.91 14.66
CA TRP A 40 -4.62 7.83 14.13
C TRP A 40 -5.22 7.36 12.83
N VAL A 41 -4.42 7.44 11.79
CA VAL A 41 -4.79 7.05 10.43
C VAL A 41 -4.10 5.73 10.13
N PHE A 42 -4.90 4.69 9.89
CA PHE A 42 -4.38 3.43 9.36
C PHE A 42 -4.67 3.37 7.86
N ILE A 43 -3.63 3.21 7.06
CA ILE A 43 -3.72 3.08 5.59
C ILE A 43 -3.24 1.69 5.21
N ASP A 44 -4.04 0.95 4.43
CA ASP A 44 -3.61 -0.29 3.81
C ASP A 44 -2.64 0.00 2.65
N MET A 45 -1.38 0.26 3.02
CA MET A 45 -0.32 0.60 2.08
C MET A 45 -0.02 -0.54 1.11
N LEU A 46 -0.14 -1.80 1.55
CA LEU A 46 0.11 -2.95 0.69
C LEU A 46 -0.89 -3.01 -0.46
N TYR A 47 -2.18 -2.79 -0.16
CA TYR A 47 -3.22 -2.71 -1.19
C TYR A 47 -3.02 -1.53 -2.14
N PHE A 48 -2.66 -0.36 -1.61
CA PHE A 48 -2.43 0.85 -2.42
C PHE A 48 -1.24 0.71 -3.38
N LEU A 49 -0.14 0.12 -2.91
CA LEU A 49 1.06 -0.11 -3.72
C LEU A 49 0.84 -1.20 -4.77
N LYS A 50 0.12 -2.26 -4.41
CA LYS A 50 -0.19 -3.37 -5.34
C LYS A 50 -0.97 -2.89 -6.57
N GLN A 51 -1.95 -2.00 -6.40
CA GLN A 51 -2.72 -1.43 -7.52
C GLN A 51 -1.86 -0.57 -8.47
N GLN A 52 -0.80 0.06 -7.94
CA GLN A 52 0.19 0.80 -8.73
C GLN A 52 1.25 -0.10 -9.39
N GLY A 53 1.13 -1.42 -9.24
CA GLY A 53 2.01 -2.41 -9.86
C GLY A 53 3.17 -2.88 -8.97
N LEU A 54 3.24 -2.45 -7.71
CA LEU A 54 4.25 -2.90 -6.76
C LEU A 54 3.66 -3.87 -5.73
N ASP A 55 3.78 -5.17 -5.97
CA ASP A 55 3.44 -6.20 -4.97
C ASP A 55 4.63 -6.43 -4.02
N VAL A 56 4.59 -5.74 -2.87
CA VAL A 56 5.66 -5.79 -1.85
C VAL A 56 5.80 -7.18 -1.23
N LEU A 57 4.69 -7.88 -1.00
CA LEU A 57 4.73 -9.20 -0.37
C LEU A 57 5.32 -10.25 -1.31
N GLU A 58 4.96 -10.18 -2.59
CA GLU A 58 5.54 -11.06 -3.61
C GLU A 58 7.04 -10.79 -3.79
N ARG A 59 7.43 -9.52 -3.87
CA ARG A 59 8.86 -9.15 -3.94
C ARG A 59 9.64 -9.69 -2.74
N ASN A 60 9.10 -9.60 -1.52
CA ASN A 60 9.75 -10.15 -0.34
C ASN A 60 9.91 -11.67 -0.41
N ARG A 61 8.89 -12.42 -0.87
CA ARG A 61 9.00 -13.88 -1.05
C ARG A 61 10.12 -14.25 -2.03
N GLN A 62 10.22 -13.53 -3.14
CA GLN A 62 11.28 -13.75 -4.13
C GLN A 62 12.67 -13.49 -3.53
N LEU A 63 12.82 -12.40 -2.77
CA LEU A 63 14.09 -12.10 -2.09
C LEU A 63 14.47 -13.17 -1.06
N THR A 64 13.50 -13.66 -0.27
CA THR A 64 13.76 -14.74 0.70
C THR A 64 14.16 -16.03 -0.02
N ALA A 65 13.45 -16.43 -1.08
CA ALA A 65 13.78 -17.64 -1.85
C ALA A 65 15.19 -17.58 -2.46
N MET A 66 15.61 -16.39 -2.95
CA MET A 66 16.97 -16.18 -3.44
C MET A 66 18.03 -16.36 -2.35
N ILE A 67 17.77 -15.91 -1.13
CA ILE A 67 18.69 -16.08 0.02
C ILE A 67 18.81 -17.56 0.40
N ASP A 68 17.69 -18.29 0.40
CA ASP A 68 17.64 -19.69 0.84
C ASP A 68 18.04 -20.70 -0.25
N GLY A 69 18.38 -20.23 -1.46
CA GLY A 69 18.70 -21.09 -2.61
C GLY A 69 17.50 -21.88 -3.16
N ALA A 70 16.27 -21.53 -2.76
CA ALA A 70 15.05 -22.13 -3.25
C ALA A 70 14.71 -21.58 -4.66
N PRO A 71 14.14 -22.40 -5.56
CA PRO A 71 13.76 -21.92 -6.89
C PRO A 71 12.74 -20.78 -6.76
N VAL A 72 13.02 -19.66 -7.42
CA VAL A 72 12.07 -18.54 -7.55
C VAL A 72 10.86 -19.06 -8.30
N LEU A 73 9.73 -19.21 -7.61
CA LEU A 73 8.47 -19.48 -8.26
C LEU A 73 8.15 -18.28 -9.15
N GLY A 74 8.08 -18.52 -10.46
CA GLY A 74 7.74 -17.48 -11.43
C GLY A 74 6.37 -16.88 -11.14
N PRO A 75 6.03 -15.72 -11.74
CA PRO A 75 4.77 -15.07 -11.47
C PRO A 75 3.62 -16.03 -11.79
N SER A 76 2.75 -16.28 -10.81
CA SER A 76 1.45 -16.91 -11.04
C SER A 76 0.60 -15.91 -11.83
N PHE A 77 0.61 -16.05 -13.15
CA PHE A 77 -0.34 -15.41 -14.03
C PHE A 77 -1.66 -16.21 -13.93
N GLU A 78 -2.67 -15.60 -13.31
CA GLU A 78 -4.07 -15.83 -13.66
C GLU A 78 -4.52 -14.72 -14.61
#